data_AF-A0A6A4GKR4-F1
#
_entry.id   AF-A0A6A4GKR4-F1
#
_cell.length_a   1.000
_cell.length_b   1.000
_cell.length_c   1.000
_cell.angle_alpha   90.00
_cell.angle_beta   90.00
_cell.angle_gamma   90.00
#
_symmetry.space_group_name_H-M   'P 1'
#
loop_
_entity.id
_entity.type
_entity.pdbx_description
1 polymer ?
#
loop_
_entity_poly.entity_id
_entity_poly.type
_entity_poly.pdbx_seq_one_letter_code
_entity_poly.pdbx_strand_id
1 'polypeptide(L)' 'ICNEVLNQHFKDTCHRIPLNHITLLAHVNGGQTITDFNKTKQWLTLEEENVIVTYAEEMADCVFPLS' A
#
# COMPACT_ATOMS: atom_id res chain seq x y z
N ILE A 1 -11.42 -4.38 -22.04
CA ILE A 1 -10.36 -4.33 -21.01
C ILE A 1 -10.71 -3.42 -19.84
N CYS A 2 -10.44 -2.10 -19.81
CA CYS A 2 -10.65 -1.31 -18.56
C CYS A 2 -12.09 -1.39 -17.99
N ASN A 3 -13.10 -1.12 -18.82
CA ASN A 3 -14.50 -1.21 -18.38
C ASN A 3 -14.93 -2.62 -17.99
N GLU A 4 -14.36 -3.63 -18.62
CA GLU A 4 -14.63 -5.03 -18.34
C GLU A 4 -14.05 -5.45 -16.98
N VAL A 5 -12.80 -5.07 -16.72
CA VAL A 5 -12.13 -5.27 -15.43
C VAL A 5 -12.87 -4.53 -14.32
N LEU A 6 -13.31 -3.29 -14.57
CA LEU A 6 -14.10 -2.51 -13.62
C LEU A 6 -15.44 -3.15 -13.30
N ASN A 7 -16.15 -3.61 -14.32
CA ASN A 7 -17.43 -4.29 -14.15
C ASN A 7 -17.26 -5.62 -13.41
N GLN A 8 -16.17 -6.35 -13.66
CA GLN A 8 -15.87 -7.59 -12.96
C GLN A 8 -15.53 -7.32 -11.48
N HIS A 9 -14.63 -6.37 -11.21
CA HIS A 9 -14.31 -5.95 -9.84
C HIS A 9 -15.57 -5.52 -9.07
N PHE A 10 -16.47 -4.77 -9.72
CA PHE A 10 -17.72 -4.36 -9.10
C PHE A 10 -18.64 -5.54 -8.81
N LYS A 11 -18.72 -6.56 -9.70
CA LYS A 11 -19.49 -7.78 -9.41
C LYS A 11 -18.95 -8.51 -8.20
N ASP A 12 -17.63 -8.57 -8.05
CA ASP A 12 -16.98 -9.38 -7.02
C ASP A 12 -16.94 -8.68 -5.65
N THR A 13 -16.77 -7.36 -5.64
CA THR A 13 -16.55 -6.59 -4.41
C THR A 13 -17.72 -5.66 -4.06
N CYS A 14 -18.67 -5.44 -4.98
CA CYS A 14 -19.66 -4.35 -4.92
C CYS A 14 -19.07 -2.94 -4.84
N HIS A 15 -17.77 -2.75 -5.10
CA HIS A 15 -17.11 -1.46 -5.08
C HIS A 15 -16.71 -1.01 -6.48
N ARG A 16 -17.05 0.25 -6.83
CA ARG A 16 -16.58 0.89 -8.05
C ARG A 16 -15.29 1.64 -7.76
N ILE A 17 -14.21 1.19 -8.39
CA ILE A 17 -12.93 1.89 -8.38
C ILE A 17 -12.71 2.55 -9.75
N PRO A 18 -12.15 3.76 -9.83
CA PRO A 18 -11.74 4.32 -11.11
C PRO A 18 -10.43 3.69 -11.57
N LEU A 19 -10.39 3.17 -12.80
CA LEU A 19 -9.16 2.65 -13.41
C LEU A 19 -8.68 3.61 -14.49
N ASN A 20 -7.53 4.24 -14.28
CA ASN A 20 -6.95 5.16 -15.25
C ASN A 20 -6.17 4.36 -16.32
N HIS A 21 -6.54 4.55 -17.58
CA HIS A 21 -5.89 3.91 -18.74
C HIS A 21 -4.41 4.28 -18.87
N ILE A 22 -4.02 5.50 -18.46
CA ILE A 22 -2.61 5.93 -18.47
C ILE A 22 -1.82 5.15 -17.43
N THR A 23 -2.38 4.92 -16.25
CA THR A 23 -1.73 4.13 -15.19
C THR A 23 -1.50 2.69 -15.66
N LEU A 24 -2.50 2.08 -16.32
CA LEU A 24 -2.33 0.76 -16.92
C LEU A 24 -1.24 0.72 -17.98
N LEU A 25 -1.24 1.69 -18.90
CA LEU A 25 -0.22 1.78 -19.95
C LEU A 25 1.19 1.96 -19.35
N ALA A 26 1.31 2.81 -18.32
CA ALA A 26 2.57 2.99 -17.61
C ALA A 26 3.07 1.67 -17.02
N HIS A 27 2.20 0.90 -16.34
CA HIS A 27 2.58 -0.41 -15.80
C HIS A 27 2.99 -1.42 -16.87
N VAL A 28 2.28 -1.49 -18.00
CA VAL A 28 2.65 -2.36 -19.13
C VAL A 28 4.03 -1.98 -19.70
N ASN A 29 4.36 -0.70 -19.70
CA ASN A 29 5.65 -0.19 -20.18
C ASN A 29 6.77 -0.26 -19.11
N GLY A 30 6.58 -1.01 -18.02
CA GLY A 30 7.57 -1.17 -16.95
C GLY A 30 7.59 -0.04 -15.91
N GLY A 31 6.55 0.80 -15.89
CA GLY A 31 6.35 1.80 -14.85
C GLY A 31 6.10 1.15 -13.49
N GLN A 32 6.81 1.63 -12.47
CA GLN A 32 6.68 1.19 -11.09
C GLN A 32 5.53 1.90 -10.36
N THR A 33 4.93 1.23 -9.38
CA THR A 33 3.94 1.89 -8.51
C THR A 33 4.64 2.91 -7.60
N ILE A 34 3.89 3.90 -7.10
CA ILE A 34 4.40 4.83 -6.08
C ILE A 34 4.85 4.05 -4.84
N THR A 35 4.12 3.01 -4.45
CA THR A 35 4.48 2.14 -3.33
C THR A 35 5.84 1.49 -3.54
N ASP A 36 6.08 0.92 -4.72
CA ASP A 36 7.37 0.29 -5.04
C ASP A 36 8.50 1.30 -5.14
N PHE A 37 8.25 2.48 -5.72
CA PHE A 37 9.22 3.56 -5.71
C PHE A 37 9.56 4.04 -4.29
N ASN A 38 8.56 4.15 -3.42
CA ASN A 38 8.77 4.56 -2.03
C ASN A 38 9.56 3.53 -1.23
N LYS A 39 9.43 2.22 -1.53
CA LYS A 39 10.30 1.18 -0.95
C LYS A 39 11.78 1.46 -1.22
N THR A 40 12.12 1.98 -2.41
CA THR A 40 13.51 2.35 -2.73
C THR A 40 14.03 3.55 -1.94
N LYS A 41 13.13 4.33 -1.33
CA LYS A 41 13.45 5.50 -0.50
C LYS A 41 13.40 5.22 0.99
N GLN A 42 13.11 3.99 1.39
CA GLN A 42 13.06 3.63 2.80
C GLN A 42 14.43 3.86 3.44
N TRP A 43 14.42 4.50 4.60
CA TRP A 43 15.64 4.73 5.40
C TRP A 43 16.00 3.52 6.25
N LEU A 44 15.01 2.66 6.51
CA LEU A 44 15.13 1.47 7.32
C LEU A 44 14.97 0.25 6.42
N THR A 45 15.71 -0.79 6.74
CA THR A 45 15.42 -2.14 6.28
C THR A 45 14.08 -2.61 6.85
N LEU A 46 13.48 -3.62 6.23
CA LEU A 46 12.21 -4.19 6.71
C LEU A 46 12.40 -4.75 8.14
N GLU A 47 13.57 -5.32 8.42
CA GLU A 47 13.93 -5.80 9.75
C GLU A 47 13.96 -4.68 10.79
N GLU A 48 14.59 -3.55 10.47
CA GLU A 48 14.65 -2.38 11.36
C GLU A 48 13.27 -1.74 11.57
N GLU A 49 12.46 -1.62 10.51
CA GLU A 49 11.08 -1.13 10.59
C GLU A 49 10.25 -1.99 11.54
N ASN A 50 10.34 -3.32 11.42
CA ASN A 50 9.62 -4.25 12.28
C ASN A 50 10.01 -4.10 13.76
N VAL A 51 11.30 -3.93 14.07
CA VAL A 51 11.75 -3.74 15.46
C VAL A 51 11.13 -2.48 16.07
N ILE A 52 11.06 -1.39 15.32
CA ILE A 52 10.45 -0.14 15.80
C ILE A 52 8.94 -0.29 16.01
N VAL A 53 8.25 -0.94 15.08
CA VAL A 53 6.80 -1.19 15.18
C VAL A 53 6.50 -2.05 16.41
N THR A 54 7.22 -3.16 16.60
CA THR A 54 7.04 -4.02 17.77
C THR A 54 7.31 -3.26 19.06
N TYR A 55 8.37 -2.45 19.12
CA TYR A 55 8.64 -1.61 20.29
C TYR A 55 7.51 -0.60 20.56
N ALA A 56 6.96 0.04 19.52
CA ALA A 56 5.86 0.99 19.67
C ALA A 56 4.57 0.31 20.15
N GLU A 57 4.28 -0.90 19.67
CA GLU A 57 3.17 -1.73 20.15
C GLU A 57 3.36 -2.11 21.63
N GLU A 58 4.54 -2.60 22.01
CA GLU A 58 4.88 -2.91 23.41
C GLU A 58 4.74 -1.68 24.32
N MET A 59 5.15 -0.50 23.85
CA MET A 59 4.99 0.75 24.59
C MET A 59 3.56 1.25 24.66
N ALA A 60 2.71 0.94 23.68
CA ALA A 60 1.29 1.27 23.71
C ALA A 60 0.53 0.37 24.70
N ASP A 61 0.90 -0.92 24.76
CA ASP A 61 0.33 -1.90 25.70
C ASP A 61 0.78 -1.66 27.14
N CYS A 62 2.02 -1.19 27.32
CA CYS A 62 2.43 -0.62 28.59
C CYS A 62 1.64 0.68 28.80
N VAL A 63 0.51 0.61 29.52
CA VAL A 63 -0.29 1.78 29.91
C VAL A 63 0.58 2.74 30.74
N PHE A 64 1.38 3.55 30.07
CA PHE A 64 2.07 4.67 30.66
C PHE A 64 1.02 5.76 30.82
N PRO A 65 0.69 6.20 32.04
CA PRO A 65 -0.10 7.40 32.20
C PRO A 65 0.74 8.53 31.60
N LEU A 66 0.36 8.99 30.41
CA LEU A 66 0.88 10.23 29.85
C LEU A 66 0.44 11.32 30.84
N SER A 67 1.35 11.65 31.76
CA SER A 67 1.24 12.72 32.75
C SER A 67 1.15 14.08 32.08
#